data_AF-A0A5A8F1H9-F1
#
_entry.id   AF-A0A5A8F1H9-F1
#
_cell.length_a   1.000
_cell.length_b   1.000
_cell.length_c   1.000
_cell.angle_alpha   90.00
_cell.angle_beta   90.00
_cell.angle_gamma   90.00
#
_symmetry.space_group_name_H-M   'P 1'
#
loop_
_entity.id
_entity.type
_entity.pdbx_description
1 polymer ?
#
loop_
_entity_poly.entity_id
_entity_poly.type
_entity_poly.pdbx_seq_one_letter_code
_entity_poly.pdbx_strand_id
1 'polypeptide(L)'
;MAKDKPIENNVAKDASPENNAPKNNAATGGNGKAKKNLKIFVKQDVSVKINGEKIKFKKGQQSVSKGIADILINAGYADEI
;
A
#
# COMPACT_ATOMS: atom_id res chain seq x y z
N MET A 1 -15.63 -57.20 34.11
CA MET A 1 -14.92 -56.10 33.42
C MET A 1 -15.41 -54.80 34.00
N ALA A 2 -14.46 -53.93 34.38
CA ALA A 2 -14.67 -52.74 35.20
C ALA A 2 -15.37 -51.60 34.43
N LYS A 3 -16.23 -50.86 35.14
CA LYS A 3 -16.34 -49.37 35.21
C LYS A 3 -16.55 -48.63 33.87
N ASP A 4 -17.32 -47.56 33.71
CA ASP A 4 -18.09 -46.67 34.57
C ASP A 4 -18.95 -45.82 33.62
N LYS A 5 -19.88 -45.05 34.17
CA LYS A 5 -20.95 -44.26 33.52
C LYS A 5 -20.53 -43.35 32.34
N PRO A 6 -21.49 -42.98 31.46
CA PRO A 6 -21.28 -41.96 30.43
C PRO A 6 -20.99 -40.58 31.06
N ILE A 7 -19.99 -39.92 30.49
CA ILE A 7 -19.46 -38.62 30.90
C ILE A 7 -20.48 -37.51 30.62
N GLU A 8 -20.72 -36.69 31.64
CA GLU A 8 -21.45 -35.42 31.61
C GLU A 8 -20.66 -34.28 30.93
N ASN A 9 -21.43 -33.39 30.30
CA ASN A 9 -21.26 -31.93 30.22
C ASN A 9 -19.89 -31.32 29.80
N ASN A 10 -19.85 -30.67 28.63
CA ASN A 10 -19.86 -29.20 28.54
C ASN A 10 -19.57 -28.64 27.13
N VAL A 11 -20.51 -27.80 26.66
CA VAL A 11 -20.34 -26.46 26.06
C VAL A 11 -19.25 -26.22 25.00
N ALA A 12 -19.69 -25.83 23.81
CA ALA A 12 -19.15 -24.68 23.06
C ALA A 12 -20.27 -24.17 22.13
N LYS A 13 -21.07 -23.18 22.53
CA LYS A 13 -20.85 -21.73 22.39
C LYS A 13 -20.82 -21.29 20.92
N ASP A 14 -21.80 -20.44 20.60
CA ASP A 14 -21.74 -19.43 19.54
C ASP A 14 -21.80 -19.93 18.08
N ALA A 15 -23.02 -20.18 17.61
CA ALA A 15 -23.31 -20.19 16.19
C ALA A 15 -23.43 -18.74 15.68
N SER A 16 -22.31 -18.16 15.27
CA SER A 16 -22.29 -17.10 14.25
C SER A 16 -20.89 -16.96 13.65
N PRO A 17 -20.78 -17.18 12.34
CA PRO A 17 -20.06 -16.22 11.52
C PRO A 17 -21.03 -15.66 10.48
N GLU A 18 -21.43 -14.40 10.70
CA GLU A 18 -21.94 -13.56 9.62
C GLU A 18 -20.95 -13.60 8.45
N ASN A 19 -21.53 -13.90 7.28
CA ASN A 19 -21.06 -13.65 5.94
C ASN A 19 -19.63 -13.10 5.77
N ASN A 20 -18.79 -13.95 5.19
CA ASN A 20 -17.72 -13.68 4.25
C ASN A 20 -17.61 -12.23 3.75
N ALA A 21 -16.95 -11.37 4.51
CA ALA A 21 -16.26 -10.21 3.96
C ALA A 21 -14.85 -10.67 3.57
N PRO A 22 -14.44 -10.64 2.29
CA PRO A 22 -13.05 -10.88 1.94
C PRO A 22 -12.20 -9.77 2.55
N LYS A 23 -11.52 -10.08 3.65
CA LYS A 23 -10.42 -9.30 4.22
C LYS A 23 -9.19 -9.49 3.34
N ASN A 24 -9.26 -9.02 2.10
CA ASN A 24 -8.07 -8.76 1.32
C ASN A 24 -7.42 -7.52 1.93
N ASN A 25 -6.34 -7.73 2.69
CA ASN A 25 -5.15 -6.87 2.82
C ASN A 25 -4.58 -6.95 4.24
N ALA A 26 -3.79 -7.99 4.49
CA ALA A 26 -2.71 -7.92 5.46
C ALA A 26 -1.49 -8.57 4.80
N ALA A 27 -0.51 -7.72 4.49
CA ALA A 27 0.66 -8.03 3.69
C ALA A 27 1.50 -9.17 4.26
N THR A 28 1.55 -10.28 3.55
CA THR A 28 2.58 -11.33 3.70
C THR A 28 3.80 -10.91 2.89
N GLY A 29 4.97 -11.00 3.52
CA GLY A 29 6.19 -10.29 3.14
C GLY A 29 6.74 -10.53 1.72
N GLY A 30 7.44 -9.50 1.24
CA GLY A 30 8.35 -9.59 0.12
C GLY A 30 9.52 -8.63 0.36
N ASN A 31 10.72 -9.17 0.51
CA ASN A 31 11.97 -8.42 0.44
C ASN A 31 11.99 -7.59 -0.86
N GLY A 32 11.78 -6.29 -0.75
CA GLY A 32 11.82 -5.40 -1.91
C GLY A 32 11.97 -3.99 -1.39
N LYS A 33 13.11 -3.37 -1.69
CA LYS A 33 13.37 -1.95 -1.43
C LYS A 33 12.09 -1.16 -1.66
N ALA A 34 11.42 -0.71 -0.60
CA ALA A 34 10.26 0.14 -0.73
C ALA A 34 10.75 1.38 -1.48
N LYS A 35 10.49 1.44 -2.80
CA LYS A 35 10.71 2.65 -3.59
C LYS A 35 9.77 3.65 -2.94
N LYS A 36 10.33 4.50 -2.08
CA LYS A 36 9.58 5.49 -1.33
C LYS A 36 8.99 6.42 -2.40
N ASN A 37 7.69 6.28 -2.64
CA ASN A 37 6.96 7.21 -3.49
C ASN A 37 6.82 8.50 -2.68
N LEU A 38 7.30 9.59 -3.26
CA LEU A 38 7.27 10.92 -2.71
C LEU A 38 6.09 11.68 -3.30
N LYS A 39 5.36 12.38 -2.45
CA LYS A 39 4.32 13.31 -2.87
C LYS A 39 5.01 14.63 -3.20
N ILE A 40 4.73 15.12 -4.40
CA ILE A 40 5.20 16.42 -4.86
C ILE A 40 4.02 17.23 -5.37
N PHE A 41 4.14 18.54 -5.30
CA PHE A 41 3.26 19.48 -5.98
C PHE A 41 3.95 20.05 -7.19
N VAL A 42 3.51 19.65 -8.38
CA VAL A 42 4.03 20.18 -9.64
C VAL A 42 3.43 21.56 -9.89
N LYS A 43 4.28 22.58 -10.03
CA LYS A 43 3.87 24.00 -10.13
C LYS A 43 3.17 24.33 -11.45
N GLN A 44 3.55 23.64 -12.52
CA GLN A 44 3.04 23.85 -13.88
C GLN A 44 3.15 22.57 -14.72
N ASP A 45 2.39 22.49 -15.81
CA ASP A 45 2.56 21.42 -16.79
C ASP A 45 4.00 21.44 -17.33
N VAL A 46 4.71 20.33 -17.17
CA VAL A 46 6.12 20.21 -17.56
C VAL A 46 6.36 18.87 -18.24
N SER A 47 7.34 18.84 -19.14
CA SER A 47 7.81 17.59 -19.71
C SER A 47 9.32 17.49 -19.59
N VAL A 48 9.78 16.42 -18.95
CA VAL A 48 11.19 16.15 -18.69
C VAL A 48 11.62 14.87 -19.38
N LYS A 49 12.89 14.79 -19.78
CA LYS A 49 13.47 13.60 -20.39
C LYS A 49 14.22 12.83 -19.31
N ILE A 50 13.74 11.65 -18.93
CA ILE A 50 14.32 10.78 -17.92
C ILE A 50 14.75 9.49 -18.61
N ASN A 51 16.04 9.14 -18.57
CA ASN A 51 16.59 7.95 -19.21
C ASN A 51 16.22 7.79 -20.70
N GLY A 52 16.15 8.89 -21.44
CA GLY A 52 15.77 8.86 -22.86
C GLY A 52 14.26 8.98 -23.11
N GLU A 53 13.43 8.74 -22.10
CA GLU A 53 11.97 8.79 -22.19
C GLU A 53 11.44 10.17 -21.81
N LYS A 54 10.52 10.71 -22.61
CA LYS A 54 9.88 12.00 -22.34
C LYS A 54 8.63 11.78 -21.49
N ILE A 55 8.72 12.12 -20.21
CA ILE A 55 7.61 12.02 -19.26
C ILE A 55 6.94 13.39 -19.14
N LYS A 56 5.61 13.42 -19.10
CA LYS A 56 4.81 14.64 -18.91
C LYS A 56 4.20 14.62 -17.51
N PHE A 57 4.37 15.71 -16.78
CA PHE A 57 3.77 15.94 -15.48
C PHE A 57 2.77 17.10 -15.59
N LYS A 58 1.59 16.90 -15.03
CA LYS A 58 0.55 17.94 -14.96
C LYS A 58 0.70 18.76 -13.69
N LYS A 59 0.31 20.03 -13.74
CA LYS A 59 0.21 20.88 -12.56
C LYS A 59 -0.69 20.20 -11.52
N GLY A 60 -0.23 20.19 -10.27
CA GLY A 60 -0.95 19.64 -9.13
C GLY A 60 -0.16 18.58 -8.36
N GLN A 61 -0.82 18.00 -7.37
CA GLN A 61 -0.23 16.97 -6.51
C GLN A 61 -0.09 15.64 -7.25
N GLN A 62 1.09 15.05 -7.19
CA GLN A 62 1.39 13.76 -7.78
C GLN A 62 2.30 12.94 -6.85
N SER A 63 2.11 11.61 -6.88
CA SER A 63 3.02 10.68 -6.21
C SER A 63 3.99 10.11 -7.24
N VAL A 64 5.28 10.41 -7.09
CA VAL A 64 6.33 9.94 -8.00
C VAL A 64 7.42 9.21 -7.23
N SER A 65 8.28 8.45 -7.91
CA SER A 65 9.45 7.85 -7.26
C SER A 65 10.42 8.93 -6.79
N LYS A 66 11.15 8.70 -5.68
CA LYS A 66 12.15 9.65 -5.14
C LYS A 66 13.06 10.26 -6.21
N GLY A 67 13.65 9.45 -7.10
CA GLY A 67 14.51 9.97 -8.16
C GLY A 67 13.82 10.95 -9.12
N ILE A 68 12.52 10.77 -9.38
CA ILE A 68 11.75 11.71 -10.20
C ILE A 68 11.41 12.98 -9.42
N ALA A 69 11.07 12.83 -8.14
CA ALA A 69 10.84 13.97 -7.26
C ALA A 69 12.09 14.85 -7.18
N ASP A 70 13.27 14.25 -6.92
CA ASP A 70 14.55 14.96 -6.87
C ASP A 70 14.82 15.72 -8.17
N ILE A 71 14.58 15.13 -9.34
CA ILE A 71 14.75 15.81 -10.63
C ILE A 71 13.81 17.02 -10.75
N LEU A 72 12.53 16.85 -10.43
CA LEU A 72 11.54 17.92 -10.57
C LEU A 72 11.74 19.05 -9.55
N ILE A 73 12.13 18.71 -8.33
CA ILE A 73 12.41 19.68 -7.25
C ILE A 73 13.70 20.44 -7.54
N ASN A 74 14.80 19.75 -7.90
CA ASN A 74 16.07 20.41 -8.21
C ASN A 74 15.98 21.30 -9.46
N ALA A 75 15.12 20.95 -10.42
CA ALA A 75 14.84 21.79 -11.58
C ALA A 75 13.85 22.94 -11.29
N GLY A 76 13.29 23.02 -10.08
CA GLY A 76 12.34 24.06 -9.68
C GLY A 76 10.91 23.87 -10.21
N TYR A 77 10.59 22.72 -10.81
CA TYR A 77 9.27 22.43 -11.38
C TYR A 77 8.25 21.92 -10.35
N ALA A 78 8.71 21.41 -9.22
CA ALA A 78 7.86 20.90 -8.15
C ALA A 78 8.42 21.23 -6.76
N ASP A 79 7.56 21.14 -5.75
CA ASP A 79 7.97 21.13 -4.33
C ASP A 79 7.55 19.80 -3.68
N GLU A 80 8.29 19.35 -2.68
CA GLU A 80 7.88 18.23 -1.82
C GLU A 80 6.76 18.68 -0.86
N ILE A 81 5.77 17.82 -0.64
CA ILE A 81 4.62 18.07 0.24
C ILE A 81 4.26 16.86 1.12
#